data_AF-M2PJX4-F1
#
_entry.id   AF-M2PJX4-F1
#
_cell.length_a   1.000
_cell.length_b   1.000
_cell.length_c   1.000
_cell.angle_alpha   90.00
_cell.angle_beta   90.00
_cell.angle_gamma   90.00
#
_symmetry.space_group_name_H-M   'P 1'
#
loop_
_entity.id
_entity.type
_entity.pdbx_description
1 polymer ?
#
loop_
_entity_poly.entity_id
_entity_poly.type
_entity_poly.pdbx_seq_one_letter_code
_entity_poly.pdbx_strand_id
1 'polypeptide(L)'
;MHSGQGGQRLGKIPMVIGMRILVTQNFDVDGGIVNGSMGVLKRIRYTTDSEGRRYALSCIVRLDDADDDCEVMQGMDPCEVPVLCDEVQFT
;
A
#
# COMPACT_ATOMS: atom_id res chain seq x y z
N MET A 1 5.43 -37.53 2.56
CA MET A 1 4.88 -36.32 3.22
C MET A 1 4.36 -35.40 2.12
N HIS A 2 3.04 -35.34 1.94
CA HIS A 2 2.40 -34.49 0.92
C HIS A 2 2.31 -33.05 1.46
N SER A 3 3.23 -32.19 1.03
CA SER A 3 3.16 -30.76 1.33
C SER A 3 2.21 -30.08 0.35
N GLY A 4 1.09 -29.57 0.88
CA GLY A 4 0.44 -28.36 0.40
C GLY A 4 -0.07 -28.32 -1.05
N GLN A 5 -0.96 -29.21 -1.45
CA GLN A 5 -1.93 -28.90 -2.53
C GLN A 5 -3.06 -28.01 -1.99
N GLY A 6 -2.69 -26.86 -1.44
CA GLY A 6 -3.63 -25.76 -1.26
C GLY A 6 -3.40 -24.83 -2.44
N GLY A 7 -4.37 -24.66 -3.33
CA GLY A 7 -4.39 -23.58 -4.30
C GLY A 7 -4.50 -22.24 -3.58
N GLN A 8 -3.49 -21.88 -2.80
CA GLN A 8 -3.36 -20.60 -2.12
C GLN A 8 -3.00 -19.59 -3.18
N ARG A 9 -4.01 -19.21 -3.97
CA ARG A 9 -3.95 -17.94 -4.67
C ARG A 9 -3.79 -16.91 -3.56
N LEU A 10 -2.62 -16.28 -3.46
CA LEU A 10 -2.42 -14.99 -2.79
C LEU A 10 -3.25 -13.91 -3.53
N GLY A 11 -4.53 -14.22 -3.74
CA GLY A 11 -5.45 -13.50 -4.59
C GLY A 11 -6.02 -12.37 -3.80
N LYS A 12 -5.42 -11.19 -3.98
CA LYS A 12 -5.91 -9.89 -3.53
C LYS A 12 -6.05 -9.80 -2.01
N ILE A 13 -5.05 -9.20 -1.35
CA ILE A 13 -5.12 -8.86 0.07
C ILE A 13 -6.28 -7.87 0.28
N PRO A 14 -7.26 -8.17 1.15
CA PRO A 14 -8.34 -7.22 1.45
C PRO A 14 -7.75 -5.99 2.16
N MET A 15 -7.90 -4.82 1.55
CA MET A 15 -7.43 -3.55 2.11
C MET A 15 -8.54 -2.90 2.94
N VAL A 16 -8.25 -2.59 4.20
CA VAL A 16 -9.19 -1.92 5.12
C VAL A 16 -8.51 -0.73 5.77
N ILE A 17 -9.22 0.40 5.88
CA ILE A 17 -8.69 1.58 6.57
C ILE A 17 -8.34 1.22 8.02
N GLY A 18 -7.14 1.64 8.46
CA GLY A 18 -6.57 1.26 9.76
C GLY A 18 -5.70 -0.01 9.73
N MET A 19 -5.66 -0.73 8.61
CA MET A 19 -4.78 -1.89 8.45
C MET A 19 -3.32 -1.46 8.47
N ARG A 20 -2.48 -2.22 9.21
CA ARG A 20 -1.03 -2.07 9.17
C ARG A 20 -0.50 -2.63 7.87
N ILE A 21 0.40 -1.89 7.23
CA ILE A 21 1.01 -2.28 5.98
C ILE A 21 2.51 -2.03 6.00
N LEU A 22 3.21 -2.79 5.17
CA LEU A 22 4.63 -2.62 4.89
C LEU A 22 4.76 -2.02 3.48
N VAL A 23 5.44 -0.88 3.38
CA VAL A 23 5.75 -0.26 2.10
C VAL A 23 7.03 -0.89 1.57
N THR A 24 6.93 -1.57 0.44
CA THR A 24 8.03 -2.34 -0.16
C THR A 24 8.69 -1.66 -1.36
N GLN A 25 8.26 -0.45 -1.71
CA GLN A 25 8.84 0.34 -2.79
C GLN A 25 9.46 1.61 -2.19
N ASN A 26 10.68 1.92 -2.61
CA ASN A 26 11.33 3.18 -2.26
C ASN A 26 10.61 4.30 -3.02
N PHE A 27 9.94 5.20 -2.30
CA PHE A 27 9.23 6.32 -2.92
C PHE A 27 10.05 7.61 -2.82
N ASP A 28 10.73 7.79 -1.70
CA ASP A 28 11.58 8.95 -1.42
C ASP A 28 12.65 8.55 -0.41
N VAL A 29 13.86 8.30 -0.90
CA VAL A 29 14.99 7.85 -0.07
C VAL A 29 15.51 8.99 0.81
N ASP A 30 15.45 10.22 0.31
CA ASP A 30 15.96 11.40 1.02
C ASP A 30 14.97 11.86 2.12
N GLY A 31 13.66 11.63 1.92
CA GLY A 31 12.60 11.85 2.91
C GLY A 31 12.35 10.68 3.90
N GLY A 32 13.22 9.66 3.93
CA GLY A 32 13.14 8.53 4.88
C GLY A 32 12.17 7.41 4.51
N ILE A 33 11.53 7.48 3.34
CA ILE A 33 10.54 6.51 2.87
C ILE A 33 11.26 5.39 2.10
N VAL A 34 11.82 4.47 2.88
CA VAL A 34 12.58 3.32 2.38
C VAL A 34 11.76 2.03 2.39
N ASN A 35 12.15 1.08 1.56
CA ASN A 35 11.62 -0.27 1.55
C ASN A 35 11.73 -0.88 2.94
N GLY A 36 10.60 -1.31 3.49
CA GLY A 36 10.49 -1.77 4.87
C GLY A 36 9.81 -0.78 5.81
N SER A 37 9.47 0.43 5.34
CA SER A 37 8.70 1.39 6.15
C SER A 37 7.33 0.82 6.50
N MET A 38 6.98 0.86 7.78
CA MET A 38 5.66 0.46 8.25
C MET A 38 4.73 1.67 8.36
N GLY A 39 3.44 1.42 8.17
CA GLY A 39 2.45 2.46 8.37
C GLY A 39 1.03 1.93 8.43
N VAL A 40 0.11 2.88 8.53
CA VAL A 40 -1.32 2.65 8.64
C VAL A 40 -2.03 3.16 7.38
N LEU A 41 -2.85 2.30 6.80
CA LEU A 41 -3.67 2.62 5.63
C LEU A 41 -4.75 3.66 6.00
N LYS A 42 -4.68 4.86 5.40
CA LYS A 42 -5.58 6.00 5.67
C LYS A 42 -6.67 6.20 4.63
N ARG A 43 -6.35 5.95 3.36
CA ARG A 43 -7.29 6.17 2.24
C ARG A 43 -7.05 5.14 1.14
N ILE A 44 -8.12 4.68 0.51
CA ILE A 44 -8.05 3.79 -0.66
C ILE A 44 -8.78 4.48 -1.80
N ARG A 45 -8.11 4.64 -2.94
CA ARG A 45 -8.73 5.01 -4.22
C ARG A 45 -8.89 3.74 -5.03
N TYR A 46 -10.10 3.48 -5.52
CA TYR A 46 -10.40 2.31 -6.33
C TYR A 46 -11.29 2.64 -7.52
N THR A 47 -11.21 1.82 -8.57
CA THR A 47 -12.22 1.76 -9.63
C THR A 47 -13.13 0.56 -9.41
N THR A 48 -14.30 0.56 -10.06
CA THR A 48 -15.28 -0.53 -10.00
C THR A 48 -15.54 -1.04 -11.41
N ASP A 49 -15.49 -2.35 -11.63
CA ASP A 49 -15.82 -2.95 -12.93
C ASP A 49 -17.33 -3.16 -13.12
N SER A 50 -17.73 -3.69 -14.28
CA SER A 50 -19.12 -3.99 -14.62
C SER A 50 -19.78 -5.04 -13.72
N GLU A 51 -18.98 -5.82 -12.97
CA GLU A 51 -19.46 -6.81 -12.01
C GLU A 51 -19.51 -6.25 -10.57
N GLY A 52 -19.21 -4.96 -10.38
CA GLY A 52 -19.20 -4.33 -9.06
C GLY A 52 -17.94 -4.63 -8.23
N ARG A 53 -16.91 -5.24 -8.82
CA ARG A 53 -15.66 -5.56 -8.11
C ARG A 53 -14.79 -4.33 -8.02
N ARG A 54 -14.21 -4.08 -6.84
CA ARG A 54 -13.33 -2.94 -6.57
C ARG A 54 -11.87 -3.30 -6.82
N TYR A 55 -11.17 -2.43 -7.54
CA TYR A 55 -9.74 -2.56 -7.83
C TYR A 55 -9.02 -1.34 -7.29
N ALA A 56 -8.12 -1.53 -6.33
CA ALA A 56 -7.31 -0.46 -5.78
C ALA A 56 -6.42 0.14 -6.89
N LEU A 57 -6.46 1.47 -7.02
CA LEU A 57 -5.64 2.26 -7.94
C LEU A 57 -4.47 2.91 -7.20
N SER A 58 -4.72 3.33 -5.96
CA SER A 58 -3.71 3.85 -5.05
C SER A 58 -4.25 3.85 -3.63
N CYS A 59 -3.36 4.01 -2.67
CA CYS A 59 -3.73 4.29 -1.30
C CYS A 59 -2.83 5.34 -0.66
N ILE A 60 -3.31 5.94 0.42
CA ILE A 60 -2.52 6.84 1.27
C ILE A 60 -2.19 6.09 2.54
N VAL A 61 -0.92 6.14 2.91
CA VAL A 61 -0.35 5.45 4.06
C VAL A 61 0.28 6.49 4.94
N ARG A 62 -0.06 6.49 6.23
CA ARG A 62 0.68 7.27 7.22
C ARG A 62 1.79 6.40 7.75
N LEU A 63 3.04 6.83 7.62
CA LEU A 63 4.19 6.08 8.11
C LEU A 63 4.38 6.27 9.61
N ASP A 64 4.86 5.22 10.26
CA ASP A 64 5.16 5.22 11.70
C ASP A 64 6.52 5.91 11.99
N ASP A 65 7.49 5.73 11.08
CA ASP A 65 8.89 6.16 11.23
C ASP A 65 9.25 7.41 10.41
N ALA A 66 8.25 8.16 9.94
CA ALA A 66 8.50 9.44 9.29
C ALA A 66 8.91 10.47 10.34
N ASP A 67 10.12 11.04 10.20
CA ASP A 67 10.57 12.14 11.04
C ASP A 67 9.59 13.32 10.95
N ASP A 68 9.44 14.09 12.04
CA ASP A 68 8.57 15.28 12.08
C ASP A 68 8.96 16.34 11.02
N ASP A 69 10.17 16.23 10.46
CA ASP A 69 10.72 17.05 9.40
C ASP A 69 10.52 16.46 7.98
N CYS A 70 9.76 15.38 7.82
CA CYS A 70 9.47 14.81 6.49
C CYS A 70 8.79 15.84 5.58
N GLU A 71 9.38 16.08 4.41
CA GLU A 71 8.83 17.02 3.44
C GLU A 71 7.39 16.62 3.07
N VAL A 72 6.46 17.55 3.27
CA VAL A 72 5.04 17.32 3.00
C VAL A 72 4.84 17.32 1.50
N MET A 73 4.45 16.17 0.95
CA MET A 73 4.07 16.10 -0.45
C MET A 73 2.82 16.96 -0.70
N GLN A 74 2.84 17.79 -1.75
CA GLN A 74 1.79 18.78 -1.99
C GLN A 74 0.38 18.16 -1.96
N GLY A 75 -0.45 18.64 -1.04
CA GLY A 75 -1.84 18.16 -0.86
C GLY A 75 -1.99 16.93 0.04
N MET A 76 -0.95 16.56 0.79
CA MET A 76 -0.99 15.50 1.81
C MET A 76 -0.71 16.06 3.21
N ASP A 77 -1.11 15.30 4.23
CA ASP A 77 -0.70 15.61 5.60
C ASP A 77 0.77 15.17 5.82
N PRO A 78 1.47 15.70 6.84
CA PRO A 78 2.80 15.22 7.20
C PRO A 78 2.82 13.71 7.41
N CYS A 79 3.92 13.06 6.99
CA CYS A 79 4.13 11.62 7.10
C CYS A 79 3.15 10.76 6.27
N GLU A 80 2.38 11.35 5.36
CA GLU A 80 1.52 10.62 4.43
C GLU A 80 2.18 10.42 3.07
N VAL A 81 2.08 9.20 2.56
CA VAL A 81 2.67 8.81 1.28
C VAL A 81 1.63 8.14 0.38
N PRO A 82 1.62 8.42 -0.93
CA PRO A 82 0.84 7.64 -1.86
C PRO A 82 1.57 6.36 -2.24
N VAL A 83 0.88 5.24 -2.11
CA VAL A 83 1.29 3.98 -2.75
C VAL A 83 0.40 3.76 -3.96
N LEU A 84 1.02 3.72 -5.14
CA LEU A 84 0.33 3.50 -6.40
C LEU A 84 0.17 2.00 -6.66
N CYS A 85 -0.88 1.62 -7.36
CA CYS A 85 -1.04 0.25 -7.84
C CYS A 85 0.06 -0.05 -8.85
N ASP A 86 0.86 -1.07 -8.57
CA ASP A 86 1.79 -1.65 -9.52
C ASP A 86 1.08 -2.82 -10.23
N GLU A 87 1.31 -2.99 -11.53
CA GLU A 87 0.70 -4.09 -12.27
C GLU A 87 1.34 -5.41 -11.84
N VAL A 88 0.67 -6.15 -10.95
CA VAL A 88 1.01 -7.54 -10.69
C VAL A 88 0.26 -8.42 -11.69
N GLN A 89 0.88 -8.71 -12.84
CA GLN A 89 0.42 -9.77 -13.72
C GLN A 89 0.72 -11.12 -13.05
N PHE A 90 -0.31 -11.76 -12.52
CA PHE A 90 -0.21 -13.16 -12.08
C PHE A 90 -0.25 -14.04 -13.32
N THR A 91 0.92 -14.44 -13.82
CA THR A 91 1.08 -15.48 -14.86
C THR A 91 0.78 -16.88 -14.33
#